data_AF-A0A161M3H0-F1
#
_entry.id   AF-A0A161M3H0-F1
#
_cell.length_a   1.000
_cell.length_b   1.000
_cell.length_c   1.000
_cell.angle_alpha   90.00
_cell.angle_beta   90.00
_cell.angle_gamma   90.00
#
_symmetry.space_group_name_H-M   'P 1'
#
loop_
_entity.id
_entity.type
_entity.pdbx_description
1 polymer ?
#
loop_
_entity_poly.entity_id
_entity_poly.type
_entity_poly.pdbx_seq_one_letter_code
_entity_poly.pdbx_strand_id
1 'polypeptide(L)'
;MHRIDSDSPFYNMSVKDIYSTKFEVVITLVCTTETTGRPTEARCSYTPNEILWGHRFRTMIKSCEDGLEADYALFNSTEPVETVMCSARQFNEKSRVKNDPLRKKVHFSEQ
;
A
#
# COMPACT_ATOMS: atom_id res chain seq x y z
N MET A 1 6.45 2.48 4.04
CA MET A 1 5.27 2.43 3.16
C MET A 1 5.57 3.22 1.90
N HIS A 2 5.43 2.61 0.71
CA HIS A 2 5.56 3.34 -0.56
C HIS A 2 4.22 3.97 -0.93
N ARG A 3 4.18 5.30 -1.06
CA ARG A 3 2.97 6.00 -1.51
C ARG A 3 2.93 5.99 -3.04
N ILE A 4 1.82 5.56 -3.61
CA ILE A 4 1.62 5.64 -5.07
C ILE A 4 1.04 7.02 -5.41
N ASP A 5 1.93 8.00 -5.56
CA ASP A 5 1.62 9.35 -6.09
C ASP A 5 2.20 9.55 -7.49
N SER A 6 2.20 10.78 -8.01
CA SER A 6 2.59 11.08 -9.40
C SER A 6 4.02 10.69 -9.76
N ASP A 7 4.89 10.56 -8.76
CA ASP A 7 6.31 10.25 -8.96
C ASP A 7 6.56 8.73 -8.88
N SER A 8 5.54 7.95 -8.50
CA SER A 8 5.61 6.50 -8.42
C SER A 8 5.56 5.85 -9.81
N PRO A 9 6.39 4.81 -10.08
CA PRO A 9 6.28 4.02 -11.31
C PRO A 9 4.92 3.30 -11.44
N PHE A 10 4.23 3.09 -10.32
CA PHE A 10 2.92 2.45 -10.28
C PHE A 10 1.75 3.43 -10.46
N TYR A 11 1.99 4.74 -10.64
CA TYR A 11 0.94 5.76 -10.62
C TYR A 11 -0.17 5.54 -11.65
N ASN A 12 0.21 5.07 -12.83
CA ASN A 12 -0.69 4.83 -13.95
C ASN A 12 -1.20 3.39 -14.02
N MET A 13 -0.78 2.50 -13.11
CA MET A 13 -1.17 1.08 -13.14
C MET A 13 -2.48 0.85 -12.38
N SER A 14 -3.46 0.27 -13.06
CA SER A 14 -4.64 -0.31 -12.41
C SER A 14 -4.33 -1.70 -11.85
N VAL A 15 -5.26 -2.27 -11.08
CA VAL A 15 -5.14 -3.65 -10.57
C VAL A 15 -4.93 -4.68 -11.70
N LYS A 16 -5.60 -4.48 -12.85
CA LYS A 16 -5.44 -5.34 -14.02
C LYS A 16 -4.04 -5.21 -14.62
N ASP A 17 -3.51 -3.99 -14.67
CA ASP A 17 -2.17 -3.72 -15.19
C ASP A 17 -1.11 -4.35 -14.29
N ILE A 18 -1.28 -4.28 -12.97
CA ILE A 18 -0.40 -4.93 -12.00
C ILE A 18 -0.29 -6.42 -12.29
N TYR A 19 -1.41 -7.15 -12.35
CA TYR A 19 -1.38 -8.60 -12.55
C TYR A 19 -0.95 -9.04 -13.96
N SER A 20 -0.99 -8.16 -14.96
CA SER A 20 -0.62 -8.50 -16.35
C SER A 20 0.78 -8.02 -16.76
N THR A 21 1.36 -7.07 -16.03
CA THR A 21 2.69 -6.54 -16.32
C THR A 21 3.77 -7.44 -15.72
N LYS A 22 4.91 -7.57 -16.40
CA LYS A 22 6.09 -8.28 -15.86
C LYS A 22 7.00 -7.28 -15.16
N PHE A 23 7.01 -7.30 -13.83
CA PHE A 23 7.96 -6.54 -13.01
C PHE A 23 8.26 -7.32 -11.73
N GLU A 24 9.25 -6.87 -10.98
CA GLU A 24 9.61 -7.42 -9.67
C GLU A 24 9.95 -6.26 -8.74
N VAL A 25 9.39 -6.27 -7.54
CA VAL A 25 9.72 -5.30 -6.49
C VAL A 25 10.80 -5.90 -5.62
N VAL A 26 12.02 -5.41 -5.74
CA VAL A 26 13.14 -5.82 -4.88
C VAL A 26 13.20 -4.91 -3.67
N ILE A 27 13.16 -5.51 -2.48
CA ILE A 27 13.32 -4.82 -1.20
C ILE A 27 14.69 -5.17 -0.63
N THR A 28 15.41 -4.15 -0.17
CA THR A 28 16.72 -4.29 0.47
C THR A 28 16.70 -3.59 1.81
N LEU A 29 17.04 -4.32 2.87
CA LEU A 29 17.28 -3.81 4.21
C LEU A 29 18.77 -3.88 4.49
N VAL A 30 19.43 -2.73 4.57
CA VAL A 30 20.80 -2.63 5.06
C VAL A 30 20.76 -2.16 6.50
N CYS A 31 21.31 -2.96 7.40
CA CYS A 31 21.45 -2.60 8.81
C CYS A 31 22.91 -2.76 9.25
N THR A 32 23.33 -2.02 10.27
CA THR A 32 24.64 -2.26 10.89
C THR A 32 24.44 -3.21 12.06
N THR A 33 25.17 -4.32 12.08
CA THR A 33 25.07 -5.29 13.16
C THR A 33 25.86 -4.79 14.37
N GLU A 34 25.18 -4.59 15.50
CA GLU A 34 25.76 -4.01 16.72
C GLU A 34 26.98 -4.77 17.22
N THR A 35 26.94 -6.11 17.19
CA THR A 35 28.02 -6.97 17.69
C THR A 35 29.30 -6.93 16.85
N THR A 36 29.22 -6.60 15.57
CA THR A 36 30.39 -6.66 14.65
C THR A 36 30.74 -5.31 14.03
N GLY A 37 29.85 -4.32 14.11
CA GLY A 37 29.99 -3.02 13.44
C GLY A 37 29.96 -3.10 11.90
N ARG A 38 29.65 -4.27 11.33
CA ARG A 38 29.65 -4.47 9.87
C ARG A 38 28.24 -4.28 9.30
N PRO A 39 28.12 -3.74 8.08
CA PRO A 39 26.83 -3.69 7.39
C PRO A 39 26.40 -5.11 7.00
N THR A 40 25.17 -5.46 7.33
CA THR A 40 24.46 -6.66 6.91
C THR A 40 23.32 -6.23 5.98
N GLU A 41 23.13 -6.99 4.92
CA GLU A 41 22.12 -6.74 3.91
C GLU A 41 21.17 -7.94 3.81
N ALA A 42 19.87 -7.69 4.00
CA ALA A 42 18.80 -8.63 3.73
C ALA A 42 18.03 -8.18 2.48
N ARG A 43 17.77 -9.11 1.56
CA ARG A 43 17.01 -8.84 0.33
C ARG A 43 15.81 -9.78 0.24
N CYS A 44 14.70 -9.27 -0.25
CA CYS A 44 13.58 -10.08 -0.71
C CYS A 44 12.99 -9.44 -1.98
N SER A 45 12.12 -10.18 -2.66
CA SER A 45 11.42 -9.64 -3.82
C SER A 45 9.98 -10.11 -3.90
N TYR A 46 9.17 -9.35 -4.64
CA TYR A 46 7.77 -9.64 -4.90
C TYR A 46 7.48 -9.51 -6.39
N THR A 47 7.03 -10.60 -6.98
CA THR A 47 6.42 -10.64 -8.31
C THR A 47 4.98 -10.14 -8.26
N PRO A 48 4.34 -9.83 -9.39
CA PRO A 48 2.99 -9.27 -9.39
C PRO A 48 1.95 -10.22 -8.80
N ASN A 49 2.18 -11.54 -8.88
CA ASN A 49 1.31 -12.56 -8.30
C ASN A 49 1.39 -12.62 -6.76
N GLU A 50 2.44 -12.07 -6.16
CA GLU A 50 2.64 -12.01 -4.70
C GLU A 50 2.11 -10.69 -4.11
N ILE A 51 1.71 -9.75 -4.96
CA ILE A 51 1.12 -8.47 -4.55
C ILE A 51 -0.39 -8.64 -4.41
N LEU A 52 -0.88 -8.62 -3.17
CA LEU A 52 -2.29 -8.74 -2.85
C LEU A 52 -2.97 -7.36 -2.92
N TRP A 53 -3.58 -7.03 -4.05
CA TRP A 53 -4.35 -5.78 -4.18
C TRP A 53 -5.59 -5.79 -3.30
N GLY A 54 -5.84 -4.70 -2.57
CA GLY A 54 -6.99 -4.59 -1.68
C GLY A 54 -6.89 -5.44 -0.42
N HIS A 55 -5.67 -5.72 0.03
CA HIS A 55 -5.40 -6.36 1.32
C HIS A 55 -4.66 -5.40 2.25
N ARG A 56 -4.87 -5.58 3.55
CA ARG A 56 -4.03 -4.96 4.60
C ARG A 56 -3.45 -6.03 5.51
N PHE A 57 -2.27 -5.78 6.06
CA PHE A 57 -1.71 -6.61 7.12
C PHE A 57 -2.59 -6.55 8.37
N ARG A 58 -2.76 -7.68 9.04
CA ARG A 58 -3.43 -7.72 10.35
C ARG A 58 -2.53 -7.09 11.41
N THR A 59 -3.14 -6.43 12.39
CA THR A 59 -2.41 -5.89 13.53
C THR A 59 -1.85 -7.04 14.36
N MET A 60 -0.52 -7.14 14.42
CA MET A 60 0.18 -8.17 15.20
C MET A 60 0.52 -7.73 16.63
N ILE A 61 0.41 -6.43 16.92
CA ILE A 61 0.72 -5.88 18.24
C ILE A 61 -0.55 -5.81 19.10
N LYS A 62 -0.50 -6.43 20.27
CA LYS A 62 -1.57 -6.40 21.27
C LYS A 62 -1.07 -5.69 22.53
N SER A 63 -1.95 -4.92 23.17
CA SER A 63 -1.67 -4.36 24.48
C SER A 63 -2.06 -5.39 25.54
N CYS A 64 -1.11 -5.70 26.42
CA CYS A 64 -1.27 -6.58 27.56
C CYS A 64 -1.01 -5.78 28.85
N GLU A 65 -1.29 -6.35 30.02
CA GLU A 65 -1.11 -5.67 31.32
C GLU A 65 0.35 -5.22 31.53
N ASP A 66 1.32 -6.02 31.06
CA ASP A 66 2.77 -5.78 31.24
C ASP A 66 3.46 -5.10 30.04
N GLY A 67 2.70 -4.64 29.03
CA GLY A 67 3.25 -3.93 27.87
C GLY A 67 2.66 -4.34 26.53
N LEU A 68 3.51 -4.36 25.50
CA LEU A 68 3.12 -4.71 24.12
C LEU A 68 3.64 -6.11 23.77
N GLU A 69 2.75 -6.95 23.26
CA GLU A 69 3.07 -8.29 22.80
C GLU A 69 2.92 -8.38 21.27
N ALA A 70 3.87 -9.03 20.62
CA ALA A 70 3.88 -9.26 19.18
C ALA A 70 3.51 -10.71 18.86
N ASP A 71 2.36 -10.90 18.21
CA ASP A 71 1.89 -12.21 17.72
C ASP A 71 2.50 -12.52 16.34
N TYR A 72 3.63 -13.22 16.32
CA TYR A 72 4.35 -13.53 15.08
C TYR A 72 3.59 -14.46 14.13
N ALA A 73 2.56 -15.17 14.60
CA ALA A 73 1.69 -15.93 13.70
C ALA A 73 0.91 -15.01 12.75
N LEU A 74 0.73 -13.74 13.11
CA LEU A 74 0.07 -12.73 12.29
C LEU A 74 1.02 -11.97 11.35
N PHE A 75 2.34 -12.21 11.42
CA PHE A 75 3.34 -11.43 10.68
C PHE A 75 3.07 -11.38 9.16
N ASN A 76 2.77 -12.53 8.56
CA ASN A 76 2.44 -12.64 7.14
C ASN A 76 0.92 -12.61 6.88
N SER A 77 0.10 -12.40 7.91
CA SER A 77 -1.36 -12.50 7.80
C SER A 77 -1.96 -11.21 7.25
N THR A 78 -2.83 -11.36 6.24
CA THR A 78 -3.54 -10.23 5.63
C THR A 78 -5.04 -10.47 5.63
N GLU A 79 -5.80 -9.39 5.49
CA GLU A 79 -7.25 -9.43 5.34
C GLU A 79 -7.71 -8.51 4.18
N PRO A 80 -8.75 -8.93 3.43
CA PRO A 80 -9.28 -8.13 2.33
C PRO A 80 -9.98 -6.88 2.87
N VAL A 81 -9.85 -5.78 2.14
CA VAL A 81 -10.48 -4.49 2.44
C VAL A 81 -11.04 -3.87 1.19
N GLU A 82 -12.14 -3.13 1.33
CA GLU A 82 -12.74 -2.40 0.21
C GLU A 82 -11.73 -1.40 -0.36
N THR A 83 -11.36 -1.60 -1.62
CA THR A 83 -10.32 -0.82 -2.30
C THR A 83 -10.74 -0.55 -3.73
N VAL A 84 -10.42 0.63 -4.23
CA VAL A 84 -10.68 0.99 -5.63
C VAL A 84 -9.86 0.12 -6.59
N MET A 85 -10.46 -0.25 -7.72
CA MET A 85 -9.81 -1.10 -8.73
C MET A 85 -9.09 -0.29 -9.84
N CYS A 86 -9.16 1.04 -9.75
CA CYS A 86 -8.54 1.95 -10.71
C CYS A 86 -7.12 2.33 -10.30
N SER A 87 -6.34 2.89 -11.23
CA SER A 87 -5.01 3.41 -10.92
C SER A 87 -5.05 4.60 -9.96
N ALA A 88 -3.93 4.89 -9.29
CA ALA A 88 -3.82 6.05 -8.40
C ALA A 88 -4.10 7.36 -9.14
N ARG A 89 -3.68 7.49 -10.40
CA ARG A 89 -4.03 8.62 -11.26
C ARG A 89 -5.53 8.78 -11.44
N GLN A 90 -6.22 7.72 -11.85
CA GLN A 90 -7.66 7.74 -12.08
C GLN A 90 -8.42 8.05 -10.78
N PHE A 91 -7.95 7.53 -9.65
CA PHE A 91 -8.51 7.83 -8.34
C PHE A 91 -8.35 9.31 -7.99
N ASN A 92 -7.16 9.89 -8.19
CA ASN A 92 -6.89 11.30 -7.92
C ASN A 92 -7.72 12.23 -8.81
N GLU A 93 -7.86 11.91 -10.10
CA GLU A 93 -8.69 12.67 -11.05
C GLU A 93 -10.16 12.66 -10.63
N LYS A 94 -10.72 11.49 -10.29
CA LYS A 94 -12.11 11.37 -9.79
C LYS A 94 -12.32 12.11 -8.48
N SER A 95 -11.34 12.06 -7.58
CA SER A 95 -11.40 12.73 -6.27
C SER A 95 -11.37 14.25 -6.43
N ARG A 96 -10.57 14.78 -7.37
CA ARG A 96 -10.57 16.20 -7.74
C ARG A 96 -11.92 16.65 -8.29
N VAL A 97 -12.53 15.87 -9.18
CA VAL A 97 -13.85 16.17 -9.76
C VAL A 97 -14.96 16.16 -8.69
N LYS A 98 -14.91 15.22 -7.73
CA LYS A 98 -15.88 15.18 -6.61
C LYS A 98 -15.74 16.36 -5.64
N ASN A 99 -14.53 16.89 -5.51
CA ASN A 99 -14.23 17.99 -4.61
C ASN A 99 -14.34 19.38 -5.27
N ASP A 100 -14.77 19.45 -6.54
CA ASP A 100 -14.99 20.72 -7.23
C ASP A 100 -16.21 21.48 -6.64
N PRO A 101 -16.00 22.65 -6.01
CA PRO A 101 -17.09 23.43 -5.42
C PRO A 101 -18.10 23.95 -6.45
N LEU A 102 -17.73 24.08 -7.73
CA LEU A 102 -18.64 24.52 -8.79
C LEU A 102 -19.66 23.43 -9.15
N ARG A 103 -19.31 22.16 -9.01
CA ARG A 103 -20.19 21.02 -9.33
C ARG A 103 -21.18 20.68 -8.22
N LYS A 104 -20.83 20.99 -6.95
CA LYS A 104 -21.77 20.88 -5.82
C LYS A 104 -22.95 21.85 -5.95
N LYS A 105 -22.74 23.06 -6.49
CA LYS A 105 -23.81 24.06 -6.66
C LYS A 105 -24.92 23.63 -7.62
N VAL A 106 -24.60 22.84 -8.65
CA VAL A 106 -25.59 22.38 -9.65
C VAL A 106 -26.60 21.41 -9.06
N HIS A 107 -26.26 20.69 -7.98
CA HIS A 107 -27.18 19.74 -7.32
C HIS A 107 -28.06 20.37 -6.23
N PHE A 108 -27.81 21.62 -5.84
CA PHE A 108 -28.60 22.33 -4.83
C PHE A 108 -29.58 23.36 -5.42
N SER A 109 -29.64 23.51 -6.75
CA SER A 109 -30.52 24.47 -7.43
C SER A 109 -31.79 23.86 -8.04
N GLU A 110 -32.07 22.57 -7.80
CA GLU A 110 -33.28 21.88 -8.28
C GLU A 110 -34.14 21.27 -7.15
N GLN A 111 -34.10 21.86 -5.94
CA GLN A 111 -35.09 21.59 -4.88
C GLN A 111 -35.66 22.90 -4.32
#